data_AF-A0A2V6R999-F1
#
_entry.id   AF-A0A2V6R999-F1
#
_cell.length_a   1.000
_cell.length_b   1.000
_cell.length_c   1.000
_cell.angle_alpha   90.00
_cell.angle_beta   90.00
_cell.angle_gamma   90.00
#
_symmetry.space_group_name_H-M   'P 1'
#
loop_
_entity.id
_entity.type
_entity.pdbx_description
1 polymer ?
#
loop_
_entity_poly.entity_id
_entity_poly.type
_entity_poly.pdbx_seq_one_letter_code
_entity_poly.pdbx_strand_id
1 'polypeptide(L)'
;MLSPGLGDLRHVLALEEAETSPASFGRSQLCPCYAGRMLDVLRRILDAEPGVAYALLFGSCARGTGRPDSDADIAIELTPGAARNVRALGGLAARLESAAGRAIDLVLMDEAPPPLAYRIFRDGRLLIERDHGALVARKARALLDYLDFKPVEERCAAGVLRAAAARGR
;
A
#
# COMPACT_ATOMS: atom_id res chain seq x y z
N MET A 1 -1.28 9.74 49.74
CA MET A 1 -2.13 9.03 48.76
C MET A 1 -1.50 9.26 47.39
N LEU A 2 -0.62 8.34 46.98
CA LEU A 2 0.09 8.37 45.70
C LEU A 2 -0.51 7.24 44.85
N SER A 3 -1.06 7.58 43.69
CA SER A 3 -1.50 6.62 42.68
C SER A 3 -0.29 6.17 41.85
N PRO A 4 0.00 4.87 41.71
CA PRO A 4 0.86 4.36 40.66
C PRO A 4 0.01 3.73 39.56
N GLY A 5 0.38 3.92 38.29
CA GLY A 5 -0.35 3.28 37.20
C GLY A 5 0.14 3.62 35.80
N LEU A 6 1.44 3.82 35.63
CA LEU A 6 2.07 3.81 34.31
C LEU A 6 2.28 2.33 33.92
N GLY A 7 1.25 1.73 33.32
CA GLY A 7 1.23 0.33 32.91
C GLY A 7 1.32 0.18 31.40
N ASP A 8 2.54 -0.09 30.94
CA ASP A 8 2.84 -1.02 29.84
C ASP A 8 2.27 -0.74 28.43
N LEU A 9 2.99 0.09 27.67
CA LEU A 9 2.77 0.35 26.23
C LEU A 9 3.33 -0.75 25.30
N ARG A 10 3.46 -1.99 25.77
CA ARG A 10 4.06 -3.10 25.00
C ARG A 10 3.11 -3.86 24.07
N HIS A 11 1.85 -3.44 23.93
CA HIS A 11 0.85 -4.17 23.13
C HIS A 11 0.62 -3.67 21.69
N VAL A 12 1.33 -2.65 21.20
CA VAL A 12 1.06 -2.08 19.85
C VAL A 12 1.94 -2.68 18.73
N LEU A 13 2.82 -3.63 19.05
CA LEU A 13 3.69 -4.29 18.06
C LEU A 13 3.63 -5.81 18.19
N ALA A 14 2.46 -6.37 17.92
CA ALA A 14 2.31 -7.78 17.61
C ALA A 14 1.22 -7.91 16.54
N LEU A 15 1.63 -7.81 15.27
CA LEU A 15 0.87 -8.46 14.20
C LEU A 15 1.75 -9.59 13.72
N GLU A 16 1.47 -10.72 14.37
CA GLU A 16 1.91 -12.05 14.04
C GLU A 16 1.63 -12.40 12.58
N GLU A 17 2.45 -13.34 12.14
CA GLU A 17 2.50 -13.99 10.86
C GLU A 17 1.11 -14.45 10.41
N ALA A 18 0.59 -13.84 9.34
CA ALA A 18 -0.59 -14.36 8.66
C ALA A 18 -0.17 -15.58 7.82
N GLU A 19 -0.25 -16.75 8.45
CA GLU A 19 -0.26 -18.04 7.82
C GLU A 19 -1.28 -18.08 6.67
N THR A 20 -0.81 -18.53 5.52
CA THR A 20 -1.59 -18.63 4.29
C THR A 20 -2.38 -19.93 4.29
N SER A 21 -3.69 -19.83 4.54
CA SER A 21 -4.66 -20.93 4.40
C SER A 21 -4.98 -21.18 2.91
N PRO A 22 -4.77 -22.40 2.36
CA PRO A 22 -5.04 -22.69 0.96
C PRO A 22 -6.46 -23.24 0.82
N ALA A 23 -7.44 -22.37 0.53
CA ALA A 23 -8.81 -22.79 0.27
C ALA A 23 -9.25 -22.50 -1.19
N SER A 24 -9.49 -23.61 -1.89
CA SER A 24 -10.33 -23.78 -3.09
C SER A 24 -9.79 -23.30 -4.45
N PHE A 25 -9.56 -24.29 -5.30
CA PHE A 25 -8.81 -24.27 -6.53
C PHE A 25 -9.76 -24.09 -7.74
N GLY A 26 -9.72 -22.93 -8.37
CA GLY A 26 -10.51 -22.59 -9.56
C GLY A 26 -9.72 -21.68 -10.52
N ARG A 27 -9.02 -22.31 -11.47
CA ARG A 27 -8.37 -21.78 -12.69
C ARG A 27 -8.26 -20.25 -12.83
N SER A 28 -7.07 -19.71 -12.54
CA SER A 28 -6.45 -18.47 -13.09
C SER A 28 -5.42 -17.84 -12.13
N GLN A 29 -4.77 -18.63 -11.27
CA GLN A 29 -3.72 -18.13 -10.39
C GLN A 29 -2.42 -17.96 -11.18
N LEU A 30 -1.85 -16.75 -11.15
CA LEU A 30 -0.47 -16.51 -11.58
C LEU A 30 0.43 -17.53 -10.86
N CYS A 31 1.25 -18.27 -11.62
CA CYS A 31 2.22 -19.20 -11.02
C CYS A 31 3.06 -18.44 -9.99
N PRO A 32 3.29 -18.99 -8.78
CA PRO A 32 4.09 -18.34 -7.73
C PRO A 32 5.45 -17.85 -8.21
N CYS A 33 6.05 -18.54 -9.19
CA CYS A 33 7.34 -18.17 -9.80
C CYS A 33 7.28 -16.88 -10.65
N TYR A 34 6.14 -16.54 -11.24
CA TYR A 34 5.98 -15.34 -12.04
C TYR A 34 5.82 -14.10 -11.15
N ALA A 35 5.05 -14.23 -10.05
CA ALA A 35 4.93 -13.17 -9.06
C ALA A 35 6.29 -12.84 -8.42
N GLY A 36 7.09 -13.86 -8.08
CA GLY A 36 8.46 -13.66 -7.58
C GLY A 36 9.36 -12.91 -8.58
N ARG A 37 9.40 -13.36 -9.85
CA ARG A 37 10.20 -12.70 -10.89
C ARG A 37 9.79 -11.24 -11.12
N MET A 38 8.49 -10.95 -11.09
CA MET A 38 7.98 -9.58 -11.25
C MET A 38 8.47 -8.68 -10.11
N LEU A 39 8.37 -9.14 -8.86
CA LEU A 39 8.84 -8.39 -7.69
C LEU A 39 10.33 -8.10 -7.77
N ASP A 40 11.14 -9.08 -8.20
CA ASP A 40 12.59 -8.90 -8.34
C ASP A 40 12.94 -7.85 -9.40
N VAL A 41 12.22 -7.84 -10.52
CA VAL A 41 12.42 -6.85 -11.59
C VAL A 41 12.02 -5.45 -11.14
N LEU A 42 10.86 -5.30 -10.48
CA LEU A 42 10.41 -4.03 -9.92
C LEU A 42 11.41 -3.49 -8.90
N ARG A 43 11.90 -4.35 -8.02
CA ARG A 43 12.94 -4.00 -7.04
C ARG A 43 14.20 -3.46 -7.70
N ARG A 44 14.70 -4.12 -8.75
CA ARG A 44 15.91 -3.64 -9.46
C ARG A 44 15.74 -2.27 -10.09
N ILE A 45 14.57 -1.98 -10.68
CA ILE A 45 14.32 -0.67 -11.28
C ILE A 45 14.23 0.41 -10.21
N LEU A 46 13.50 0.14 -9.13
CA LEU A 46 13.37 1.07 -8.02
C LEU A 46 14.71 1.29 -7.30
N ASP A 47 15.55 0.25 -7.22
CA ASP A 47 16.88 0.34 -6.62
C ASP A 47 17.85 1.18 -7.47
N ALA A 48 17.62 1.27 -8.79
CA ALA A 48 18.33 2.18 -9.68
C ALA A 48 17.83 3.63 -9.61
N GLU A 49 16.71 3.91 -8.94
CA GLU A 49 16.16 5.26 -8.80
C GLU A 49 16.53 5.91 -7.45
N PRO A 50 17.58 6.76 -7.39
CA PRO A 50 18.02 7.39 -6.13
C PRO A 50 17.00 8.37 -5.55
N GLY A 51 16.06 8.84 -6.37
CA GLY A 51 14.99 9.75 -5.95
C GLY A 51 13.91 9.11 -5.08
N VAL A 52 13.90 7.78 -4.90
CA VAL A 52 12.85 7.07 -4.15
C VAL A 52 13.34 6.74 -2.73
N ALA A 53 12.66 7.25 -1.71
CA ALA A 53 12.98 6.97 -0.30
C ALA A 53 12.53 5.57 0.12
N TYR A 54 11.31 5.17 -0.27
CA TYR A 54 10.79 3.82 -0.13
C TYR A 54 9.65 3.59 -1.12
N ALA A 55 9.35 2.32 -1.39
CA ALA A 55 8.25 1.93 -2.27
C ALA A 55 7.53 0.69 -1.76
N LEU A 56 6.20 0.68 -1.87
CA LEU A 56 5.34 -0.44 -1.50
C LEU A 56 4.47 -0.86 -2.69
N LEU A 57 4.45 -2.15 -2.99
CA LEU A 57 3.40 -2.74 -3.83
C LEU A 57 2.16 -2.92 -2.97
N PHE A 58 1.01 -2.44 -3.41
CA PHE A 58 -0.26 -2.65 -2.70
C PHE A 58 -1.34 -3.21 -3.62
N GLY A 59 -2.58 -3.19 -3.16
CA GLY A 59 -3.72 -3.61 -3.96
C GLY A 59 -3.81 -5.12 -4.19
N SER A 60 -4.42 -5.49 -5.31
CA SER A 60 -4.74 -6.89 -5.62
C SER A 60 -3.48 -7.74 -5.82
N CYS A 61 -2.44 -7.15 -6.41
CA CYS A 61 -1.15 -7.78 -6.61
C CYS A 61 -0.44 -8.11 -5.29
N ALA A 62 -0.51 -7.21 -4.29
CA ALA A 62 0.08 -7.45 -2.97
C ALA A 62 -0.65 -8.55 -2.17
N ARG A 63 -1.97 -8.65 -2.32
CA ARG A 63 -2.80 -9.67 -1.64
C ARG A 63 -2.76 -11.05 -2.29
N GLY A 64 -2.06 -11.22 -3.42
CA GLY A 64 -2.03 -12.49 -4.17
C GLY A 64 -3.36 -12.86 -4.84
N THR A 65 -4.33 -11.94 -4.83
CA THR A 65 -5.63 -12.09 -5.49
C THR A 65 -5.67 -11.37 -6.85
N GLY A 66 -4.54 -10.82 -7.28
CA GLY A 66 -4.40 -10.14 -8.57
C GLY A 66 -4.66 -11.11 -9.72
N ARG A 67 -5.54 -10.73 -10.63
CA ARG A 67 -5.74 -11.47 -11.87
C ARG A 67 -4.53 -11.24 -12.79
N PRO A 68 -4.30 -12.10 -13.79
CA PRO A 68 -3.19 -11.93 -14.73
C PRO A 68 -3.19 -10.59 -15.47
N ASP A 69 -4.37 -9.99 -15.65
CA ASP A 69 -4.63 -8.72 -16.33
C ASP A 69 -4.76 -7.52 -15.38
N SER A 70 -4.68 -7.71 -14.07
CA SER A 70 -4.83 -6.59 -13.12
C SER A 70 -3.71 -5.56 -13.26
N ASP A 71 -3.95 -4.33 -12.86
CA ASP A 71 -2.86 -3.36 -12.75
C ASP A 71 -2.05 -3.66 -11.47
N ALA A 72 -0.78 -3.27 -11.48
CA ALA A 72 0.07 -3.33 -10.28
C ALA A 72 0.15 -1.95 -9.63
N ASP A 73 -0.42 -1.82 -8.44
CA ASP A 73 -0.46 -0.56 -7.70
C ASP A 73 0.83 -0.39 -6.88
N ILE A 74 1.63 0.63 -7.18
CA ILE A 74 2.89 0.91 -6.50
C ILE A 74 2.82 2.30 -5.86
N ALA A 75 2.98 2.33 -4.55
CA ALA A 75 3.11 3.57 -3.80
C ALA A 75 4.60 3.90 -3.61
N ILE A 76 4.98 5.15 -3.85
CA ILE A 76 6.35 5.62 -3.64
C ILE A 76 6.38 6.87 -2.78
N GLU A 77 7.43 7.00 -1.98
CA GLU A 77 7.83 8.26 -1.36
C GLU A 77 9.13 8.71 -2.01
N LEU A 78 9.24 10.00 -2.30
CA LEU A 78 10.43 10.57 -2.91
C LEU A 78 11.33 11.22 -1.87
N THR A 79 12.65 11.15 -2.09
CA THR A 79 13.61 11.86 -1.26
C THR A 79 13.45 13.38 -1.43
N PRO A 80 13.80 14.19 -0.40
CA PRO A 80 13.81 15.64 -0.53
C PRO A 80 14.68 16.08 -1.72
N GLY A 81 14.12 16.93 -2.59
CA GLY A 81 14.81 17.42 -3.79
C GLY A 81 14.73 16.52 -5.01
N ALA A 82 14.10 15.35 -4.92
CA ALA A 82 13.82 14.53 -6.10
C ALA A 82 12.86 15.23 -7.07
N ALA A 83 13.04 14.96 -8.37
CA ALA A 83 12.21 15.54 -9.41
C ALA A 83 10.78 14.98 -9.36
N ARG A 84 9.81 15.86 -9.06
CA ARG A 84 8.37 15.55 -9.02
C ARG A 84 7.61 15.91 -10.29
N ASN A 85 8.33 16.24 -11.37
CA ASN A 85 7.69 16.63 -12.62
C ASN A 85 7.10 15.41 -13.34
N VAL A 86 6.05 15.65 -14.14
CA VAL A 86 5.33 14.62 -14.90
C VAL A 86 6.26 13.77 -15.77
N ARG A 87 7.34 14.37 -16.31
CA ARG A 87 8.32 13.64 -17.13
C ARG A 87 9.10 12.61 -16.31
N ALA A 88 9.54 12.95 -15.10
CA ALA A 88 10.28 12.05 -14.24
C ALA A 88 9.40 10.89 -13.76
N LEU A 89 8.21 11.20 -13.24
CA LEU A 89 7.26 10.20 -12.75
C LEU A 89 6.74 9.31 -13.88
N GLY A 90 6.37 9.89 -15.02
CA GLY A 90 5.94 9.14 -16.20
C GLY A 90 7.04 8.27 -16.78
N GLY A 91 8.30 8.74 -16.77
CA GLY A 91 9.45 7.95 -17.18
C GLY A 91 9.73 6.76 -16.26
N LEU A 92 9.56 6.95 -14.95
CA LEU A 92 9.65 5.86 -13.97
C LEU A 92 8.52 4.85 -14.16
N ALA A 93 7.27 5.32 -14.26
CA ALA A 93 6.11 4.47 -14.51
C ALA A 93 6.31 3.62 -15.78
N ALA A 94 6.66 4.24 -16.91
CA ALA A 94 6.88 3.54 -18.17
C ALA A 94 7.97 2.46 -18.10
N ARG A 95 9.05 2.72 -17.34
CA ARG A 95 10.12 1.72 -17.11
C ARG A 95 9.64 0.56 -16.26
N LEU A 96 8.89 0.83 -15.21
CA LEU A 96 8.30 -0.21 -14.37
C LEU A 96 7.30 -1.05 -15.18
N GLU A 97 6.43 -0.41 -15.97
CA GLU A 97 5.43 -1.08 -16.81
C GLU A 97 6.08 -1.98 -17.85
N SER A 98 7.07 -1.45 -18.58
CA SER A 98 7.81 -2.20 -19.60
C SER A 98 8.50 -3.43 -19.01
N ALA A 99 8.93 -3.38 -17.76
CA ALA A 99 9.66 -4.47 -17.13
C ALA A 99 8.73 -5.47 -16.41
N ALA A 100 7.61 -5.00 -15.87
CA ALA A 100 6.57 -5.85 -15.29
C ALA A 100 5.72 -6.53 -16.37
N GLY A 101 5.66 -5.97 -17.59
CA GLY A 101 4.83 -6.47 -18.69
C GLY A 101 3.33 -6.22 -18.47
N ARG A 102 2.97 -5.26 -17.61
CA ARG A 102 1.60 -4.88 -17.26
C ARG A 102 1.54 -3.40 -16.87
N ALA A 103 0.35 -2.82 -16.88
CA ALA A 103 0.14 -1.45 -16.46
C ALA A 103 0.39 -1.27 -14.94
N ILE A 104 0.90 -0.11 -14.58
CA ILE A 104 1.29 0.23 -13.20
C ILE A 104 0.66 1.55 -12.84
N ASP A 105 -0.11 1.53 -11.75
CA ASP A 105 -0.61 2.76 -11.12
C ASP A 105 0.39 3.22 -10.07
N LEU A 106 0.98 4.40 -10.29
CA LEU A 106 2.00 4.95 -9.43
C LEU A 106 1.40 6.04 -8.54
N VAL A 107 1.38 5.78 -7.24
CA VAL A 107 0.82 6.68 -6.23
C VAL A 107 1.94 7.33 -5.42
N LEU A 108 1.91 8.65 -5.33
CA LEU A 108 2.78 9.38 -4.42
C LEU A 108 2.21 9.34 -2.99
N MET A 109 3.03 8.90 -2.04
CA MET A 109 2.60 8.68 -0.65
C MET A 109 2.19 9.95 0.07
N ASP A 110 2.71 11.11 -0.31
CA ASP A 110 2.35 12.40 0.26
C ASP A 110 1.07 12.99 -0.34
N GLU A 111 0.68 12.57 -1.55
CA GLU A 111 -0.59 12.95 -2.19
C GLU A 111 -1.72 11.95 -1.90
N ALA A 112 -1.39 10.77 -1.37
CA ALA A 112 -2.36 9.72 -1.08
C ALA A 112 -3.35 10.16 0.03
N PRO A 113 -4.67 10.08 -0.21
CA PRO A 113 -5.66 10.42 0.80
C PRO A 113 -5.58 9.46 2.00
N PRO A 114 -5.99 9.88 3.21
CA PRO A 114 -5.78 9.10 4.43
C PRO A 114 -6.25 7.64 4.36
N PRO A 115 -7.44 7.30 3.82
CA PRO A 115 -7.86 5.91 3.69
C PRO A 115 -6.97 5.09 2.75
N LEU A 116 -6.45 5.71 1.70
CA LEU A 116 -5.56 5.04 0.76
C LEU A 116 -4.20 4.81 1.39
N ALA A 117 -3.60 5.84 2.00
CA ALA A 117 -2.32 5.73 2.69
C ALA A 117 -2.35 4.65 3.77
N TYR A 118 -3.42 4.59 4.57
CA TYR A 118 -3.60 3.52 5.56
C TYR A 118 -3.68 2.14 4.92
N ARG A 119 -4.46 1.97 3.85
CA ARG A 119 -4.55 0.68 3.13
C ARG A 119 -3.22 0.26 2.51
N ILE A 120 -2.43 1.21 2.00
CA ILE A 120 -1.09 0.95 1.47
C ILE A 120 -0.19 0.37 2.57
N PHE A 121 -0.16 0.96 3.78
CA PHE A 121 0.67 0.43 4.86
C PHE A 121 0.13 -0.84 5.50
N ARG A 122 -1.19 -1.06 5.47
CA ARG A 122 -1.84 -2.24 6.03
C ARG A 122 -1.63 -3.48 5.15
N ASP A 123 -1.83 -3.34 3.84
CA ASP A 123 -1.83 -4.47 2.90
C ASP A 123 -0.57 -4.51 2.01
N GLY A 124 0.25 -3.46 2.04
CA GLY A 124 1.36 -3.27 1.13
C GLY A 124 2.57 -4.15 1.46
N ARG A 125 3.27 -4.58 0.42
CA ARG A 125 4.55 -5.29 0.48
C ARG A 125 5.66 -4.30 0.14
N LEU A 126 6.61 -4.17 1.05
CA LEU A 126 7.78 -3.32 0.86
C LEU A 126 8.65 -3.84 -0.30
N LEU A 127 8.85 -3.01 -1.31
CA LEU A 127 9.75 -3.31 -2.44
C LEU A 127 11.16 -2.86 -2.10
N ILE A 128 11.33 -1.58 -1.77
CA ILE A 128 12.61 -0.98 -1.40
C ILE A 128 12.44 -0.02 -0.23
N GLU A 129 13.51 0.15 0.54
CA GLU A 129 13.61 1.07 1.67
C GLU A 129 15.01 1.63 1.73
N ARG A 130 15.13 2.95 1.66
CA ARG A 130 16.40 3.69 1.82
C ARG A 130 16.39 4.58 3.04
N ASP A 131 15.21 5.04 3.46
CA ASP A 131 15.03 5.86 4.65
C ASP A 131 13.99 5.24 5.58
N HIS A 132 14.49 4.50 6.58
CA HIS A 132 13.67 3.87 7.61
C HIS A 132 12.90 4.90 8.44
N GLY A 133 13.52 6.04 8.73
CA GLY A 133 12.90 7.10 9.52
C GLY A 133 11.69 7.68 8.80
N ALA A 134 11.83 7.98 7.51
CA ALA A 134 10.74 8.45 6.66
C ALA A 134 9.60 7.42 6.58
N LEU A 135 9.92 6.13 6.41
CA LEU A 135 8.92 5.06 6.33
C LEU A 135 8.11 4.96 7.63
N VAL A 136 8.78 4.90 8.78
CA VAL A 136 8.11 4.78 10.09
C VAL A 136 7.30 6.02 10.40
N ALA A 137 7.85 7.22 10.16
CA ALA A 137 7.14 8.48 10.38
C ALA A 137 5.88 8.56 9.52
N ARG A 138 5.97 8.23 8.23
CA ARG A 138 4.80 8.24 7.34
C ARG A 138 3.78 7.19 7.76
N LYS A 139 4.20 5.98 8.14
CA LYS A 139 3.31 4.91 8.60
C LYS A 139 2.53 5.33 9.85
N ALA A 140 3.21 5.90 10.84
CA ALA A 140 2.57 6.41 12.05
C ALA A 140 1.56 7.51 11.71
N ARG A 141 1.95 8.45 10.83
CA ARG A 141 1.07 9.53 10.38
C ARG A 141 -0.17 9.01 9.65
N ALA A 142 -0.01 8.04 8.75
CA ALA A 142 -1.11 7.43 8.02
C ALA A 142 -2.13 6.73 8.93
N LEU A 143 -1.66 6.07 10.00
CA LEU A 143 -2.55 5.47 11.00
C LEU A 143 -3.36 6.55 11.72
N LEU A 144 -2.71 7.61 12.20
CA LEU A 144 -3.39 8.69 12.92
C LEU A 144 -4.41 9.41 12.03
N ASP A 145 -4.01 9.80 10.82
CA ASP A 145 -4.91 10.49 9.88
C ASP A 145 -6.11 9.60 9.50
N TYR A 146 -5.93 8.28 9.40
CA TYR A 146 -7.04 7.35 9.16
C TYR A 146 -7.97 7.23 10.35
N LEU A 147 -7.45 7.17 11.58
CA LEU A 147 -8.30 7.12 12.78
C LEU A 147 -9.15 8.39 12.91
N ASP A 148 -8.61 9.55 12.56
CA ASP A 148 -9.36 10.81 12.51
C ASP A 148 -10.41 10.82 11.38
N PHE A 149 -10.11 10.19 10.25
CA PHE A 149 -11.03 10.09 9.12
C PHE A 149 -12.13 9.02 9.29
N LYS A 150 -11.87 7.96 10.06
CA LYS A 150 -12.76 6.79 10.21
C LYS A 150 -14.22 7.14 10.56
N PRO A 151 -14.51 8.11 11.44
CA PRO A 151 -15.89 8.51 11.73
C PRO A 151 -16.61 9.09 10.50
N VAL A 152 -15.90 9.79 9.62
CA VAL A 152 -16.45 10.32 8.36
C VAL A 152 -16.78 9.18 7.41
N GLU A 153 -15.86 8.23 7.24
CA GLU A 153 -16.07 7.03 6.44
C GLU A 153 -17.31 6.25 6.87
N GLU A 154 -17.46 6.00 8.18
CA GLU A 154 -18.61 5.29 8.76
C GLU A 154 -19.94 6.02 8.50
N ARG A 155 -19.96 7.35 8.66
CA ARG A 155 -21.16 8.16 8.39
C ARG A 155 -21.54 8.14 6.90
N CYS A 156 -20.56 8.24 6.02
CA CYS A 156 -20.78 8.15 4.57
C CYS A 156 -21.32 6.77 4.18
N ALA A 157 -20.70 5.68 4.66
CA ALA A 157 -21.13 4.31 4.39
C ALA A 157 -22.56 4.07 4.88
N ALA A 158 -22.89 4.50 6.10
CA ALA A 158 -24.24 4.40 6.63
C ALA A 158 -25.27 5.15 5.77
N GLY A 159 -24.92 6.33 5.25
CA GLY A 159 -25.77 7.10 4.35
C GLY A 159 -26.07 6.37 3.04
N VAL A 160 -25.04 5.78 2.41
CA VAL A 160 -25.19 5.00 1.17
C VAL A 160 -26.09 3.78 1.39
N LEU A 161 -25.88 3.02 2.46
CA LEU A 161 -26.69 1.85 2.79
C LEU A 161 -28.17 2.22 3.03
N ARG A 162 -28.43 3.32 3.73
CA ARG A 162 -29.80 3.84 3.93
C ARG A 162 -30.46 4.21 2.60
N ALA A 163 -29.73 4.89 1.71
CA ALA A 163 -30.24 5.29 0.40
C ALA A 163 -30.53 4.07 -0.50
N ALA A 164 -29.67 3.06 -0.48
CA ALA A 164 -29.87 1.82 -1.23
C ALA A 164 -31.12 1.06 -0.72
N ALA A 165 -31.30 0.96 0.60
CA ALA A 165 -32.47 0.31 1.20
C ALA A 165 -33.79 1.04 0.91
N ALA A 166 -33.75 2.37 0.72
CA ALA A 166 -34.92 3.17 0.38
C ALA A 166 -35.33 3.06 -1.10
N ARG A 167 -34.40 2.76 -2.02
CA ARG A 167 -34.66 2.62 -3.46
C ARG A 167 -35.15 1.24 -3.89
N GLY A 168 -35.03 0.23 -3.03
CA GLY A 168 -35.48 -1.14 -3.28
C GLY A 168 -36.92 -1.44 -2.82
N ARG A 169 -37.75 -0.41 -2.59
CA ARG A 169 -39.18 -0.53 -2.24
C ARG A 169 -40.06 0.13 -3.28
#